data_AF-A0A943LWW3-F1
#
_entry.id   AF-A0A943LWW3-F1
#
_cell.length_a   1.000
_cell.length_b   1.000
_cell.length_c   1.000
_cell.angle_alpha   90.00
_cell.angle_beta   90.00
_cell.angle_gamma   90.00
#
_symmetry.space_group_name_H-M   'P 1'
#
loop_
_entity.id
_entity.type
_entity.pdbx_description
1 polymer ?
#
loop_
_entity_poly.entity_id
_entity_poly.type
_entity_poly.pdbx_seq_one_letter_code
_entity_poly.pdbx_strand_id
1 'polypeptide(L)' 'MSTTIIGFPRLGEFRELKFTTEKYFRNEITADELLAAAKDLRAKHWNIVKEKGITEIPSNDFSHYDNF' A
#
# COMPACT_ATOMS: atom_id res chain seq x y z
N MET A 1 -15.67 -21.71 5.20
CA MET A 1 -15.67 -20.58 6.16
C MET A 1 -14.78 -19.51 5.54
N SER A 2 -15.25 -18.28 5.35
CA SER A 2 -14.40 -17.20 4.82
C SER A 2 -13.56 -16.60 5.95
N THR A 3 -12.37 -16.11 5.60
CA THR A 3 -11.47 -15.40 6.53
C THR A 3 -11.13 -14.06 5.92
N THR A 4 -11.18 -13.01 6.75
CA THR A 4 -11.03 -11.61 6.33
C THR A 4 -10.20 -10.82 7.35
N ILE A 5 -9.67 -9.69 6.91
CA ILE A 5 -9.01 -8.69 7.75
C ILE A 5 -9.60 -7.31 7.41
N ILE A 6 -9.59 -6.39 8.38
CA ILE A 6 -10.18 -5.04 8.21
C ILE A 6 -9.27 -4.03 7.49
N GLY A 7 -8.01 -4.39 7.24
CA GLY A 7 -7.01 -3.54 6.58
C GLY A 7 -5.59 -4.11 6.71
N PHE A 8 -4.64 -3.54 5.97
CA PHE A 8 -3.24 -3.96 5.98
C PHE A 8 -2.29 -2.75 6.17
N PRO A 9 -1.18 -2.89 6.92
CA PRO A 9 -0.22 -1.80 7.08
C PRO A 9 0.33 -1.30 5.73
N ARG A 10 0.02 -0.05 5.40
CA ARG A 10 0.33 0.55 4.09
C ARG A 10 1.79 0.99 3.89
N LEU A 11 2.59 0.99 4.96
CA LEU A 11 3.92 1.61 4.98
C LEU A 11 4.96 0.89 4.09
N GLY A 12 4.77 -0.43 3.90
CA GLY A 12 5.76 -1.32 3.30
C GLY A 12 6.80 -1.81 4.29
N GLU A 13 7.46 -2.92 3.95
CA GLU A 13 8.41 -3.66 4.79
C GLU A 13 9.65 -2.82 5.17
N PHE A 14 10.05 -1.93 4.26
CA PHE A 14 11.22 -1.05 4.41
C PHE A 14 10.84 0.43 4.39
N ARG A 15 9.56 0.74 4.67
CA ARG A 15 9.00 2.10 4.66
C ARG A 15 9.00 2.75 3.27
N GLU A 16 8.78 1.95 2.23
CA GLU A 16 8.71 2.35 0.83
C GLU A 16 7.73 3.53 0.63
N LEU A 17 6.56 3.48 1.27
CA LEU A 17 5.58 4.57 1.17
C LEU A 17 6.10 5.88 1.74
N LYS A 18 6.74 5.85 2.93
CA LYS A 18 7.32 7.05 3.56
C LYS A 18 8.32 7.71 2.62
N PHE A 19 9.29 6.94 2.15
CA PHE A 19 10.37 7.50 1.34
C PHE A 19 9.87 7.98 -0.02
N THR A 20 8.94 7.29 -0.64
CA THR A 20 8.36 7.71 -1.93
C THR A 20 7.53 9.00 -1.78
N THR A 21 6.68 9.09 -0.75
CA THR A 21 5.91 10.31 -0.47
C THR A 21 6.83 11.49 -0.13
N GLU A 22 7.89 11.27 0.65
CA GLU A 22 8.86 12.32 0.95
C GLU A 22 9.65 12.79 -0.28
N LYS A 23 10.04 11.87 -1.17
CA LYS A 23 10.66 12.22 -2.46
C LYS A 23 9.73 13.10 -3.30
N TYR A 24 8.45 12.74 -3.35
CA TYR A 24 7.44 13.53 -4.06
C TYR A 24 7.33 14.94 -3.47
N PHE A 25 7.25 15.07 -2.14
CA PHE A 25 7.20 16.38 -1.48
C PHE A 25 8.46 17.23 -1.68
N ARG A 26 9.63 16.60 -1.90
CA ARG A 26 10.88 17.29 -2.26
C ARG A 26 11.00 17.58 -3.77
N ASN A 27 9.97 17.28 -4.57
CA ASN A 27 9.98 17.37 -6.04
C ASN A 27 11.08 16.54 -6.72
N GLU A 28 11.51 15.45 -6.08
CA GLU A 28 12.53 14.53 -6.61
C GLU A 28 11.92 13.49 -7.57
N ILE A 29 10.62 13.27 -7.49
CA ILE A 29 9.84 12.39 -8.38
C ILE A 29 8.53 13.07 -8.78
N THR A 30 7.98 12.63 -9.90
CA THR A 30 6.69 13.03 -10.43
C THR A 30 5.52 12.39 -9.66
N ALA A 31 4.31 12.94 -9.84
CA ALA A 31 3.10 12.33 -9.30
C ALA A 31 2.86 10.93 -9.90
N ASP A 32 3.19 10.72 -11.17
CA ASP A 32 3.03 9.41 -11.84
C ASP A 32 3.94 8.34 -11.22
N GLU A 33 5.18 8.70 -10.87
CA GLU A 33 6.10 7.82 -10.15
C GLU A 33 5.59 7.48 -8.74
N LEU A 34 5.02 8.46 -8.02
CA LEU A 34 4.38 8.21 -6.72
C LEU A 34 3.21 7.23 -6.85
N LEU A 35 2.34 7.42 -7.85
CA LEU A 35 1.18 6.56 -8.09
C LEU A 35 1.58 5.15 -8.52
N ALA A 36 2.63 5.01 -9.32
CA ALA A 36 3.19 3.72 -9.74
C ALA A 36 3.73 2.95 -8.53
N ALA A 37 4.57 3.58 -7.70
CA ALA A 37 5.10 2.96 -6.49
C ALA A 37 4.00 2.55 -5.51
N ALA A 38 2.96 3.38 -5.33
CA ALA A 38 1.82 3.05 -4.49
C ALA A 38 0.98 1.88 -5.05
N LYS A 39 0.84 1.79 -6.38
CA LYS A 39 0.18 0.66 -7.04
C LYS A 39 0.93 -0.65 -6.78
N ASP A 40 2.25 -0.63 -6.95
CA ASP A 40 3.09 -1.81 -6.71
C ASP A 40 3.04 -2.26 -5.25
N LEU A 41 3.00 -1.29 -4.32
CA LEU A 41 2.89 -1.58 -2.89
C LEU A 41 1.55 -2.22 -2.53
N ARG A 42 0.43 -1.71 -3.07
CA ARG A 42 -0.89 -2.35 -2.91
C ARG A 42 -0.91 -3.77 -3.49
N ALA A 43 -0.33 -3.97 -4.67
CA ALA A 43 -0.23 -5.29 -5.29
C ALA A 43 0.57 -6.28 -4.42
N LYS A 44 1.72 -5.85 -3.86
CA LYS A 44 2.52 -6.66 -2.92
C LYS A 44 1.68 -7.05 -1.71
N HIS A 45 0.96 -6.11 -1.09
CA HIS A 45 0.15 -6.38 0.09
C HIS A 45 -0.99 -7.36 -0.19
N TRP A 46 -1.73 -7.19 -1.29
CA TRP A 46 -2.79 -8.12 -1.68
C TRP A 46 -2.27 -9.53 -1.94
N ASN A 47 -1.10 -9.66 -2.56
CA ASN A 47 -0.47 -10.95 -2.79
C ASN A 47 -0.08 -11.62 -1.46
N ILE A 48 0.51 -10.88 -0.52
CA ILE A 48 0.82 -11.42 0.82
C ILE A 48 -0.44 -11.93 1.51
N VAL A 49 -1.52 -11.13 1.54
CA VAL A 49 -2.79 -11.52 2.17
C VAL A 49 -3.36 -12.78 1.53
N LYS A 50 -3.36 -12.84 0.19
CA LYS A 50 -3.81 -14.00 -0.59
C LYS A 50 -2.97 -15.24 -0.31
N GLU A 51 -1.65 -15.12 -0.28
CA GLU A 51 -0.71 -16.22 0.00
C GLU A 51 -0.86 -16.78 1.42
N LYS A 52 -1.36 -15.98 2.37
CA LYS A 52 -1.70 -16.43 3.72
C LYS A 52 -3.07 -17.11 3.83
N GLY A 53 -3.78 -17.30 2.71
CA GLY A 53 -5.05 -18.02 2.67
C GLY A 53 -6.26 -17.19 3.12
N ILE A 54 -6.10 -15.86 3.24
CA ILE A 54 -7.22 -14.95 3.51
C ILE A 54 -8.03 -14.80 2.22
N THR A 55 -9.32 -15.13 2.31
CA THR A 55 -10.22 -15.25 1.15
C THR A 55 -10.90 -13.94 0.78
N GLU A 56 -11.09 -13.05 1.77
CA GLU A 56 -11.67 -11.73 1.59
C GLU A 56 -10.60 -10.68 1.87
N ILE A 57 -10.15 -10.00 0.83
CA ILE A 57 -9.01 -9.08 0.87
C ILE A 57 -9.52 -7.65 1.00
N PRO A 58 -9.03 -6.85 1.96
CA PRO A 58 -9.46 -5.47 2.11
C PRO A 58 -9.01 -4.61 0.94
N SER A 59 -9.77 -3.54 0.72
CA SER A 59 -9.43 -2.46 -0.20
C SER A 59 -9.81 -1.13 0.44
N ASN A 60 -9.30 -0.03 -0.11
CA ASN A 60 -9.49 1.33 0.42
C ASN A 60 -8.89 1.58 1.83
N ASP A 61 -8.15 0.62 2.37
CA ASP A 61 -7.33 0.74 3.57
C ASP A 61 -6.00 1.48 3.32
N PHE A 62 -5.56 1.52 2.06
CA PHE A 62 -4.38 2.24 1.61
C PHE A 62 -4.65 3.76 1.47
N SER A 63 -3.71 4.59 1.93
CA SER A 63 -3.66 6.02 1.64
C SER A 63 -2.22 6.52 1.56
N HIS A 64 -2.01 7.61 0.83
CA HIS A 64 -0.72 8.29 0.76
C HIS A 64 -0.39 9.08 2.04
N TYR A 65 -1.38 9.37 2.88
CA TYR A 65 -1.21 10.21 4.07
C TYR A 65 -2.05 9.73 5.24
N ASP A 66 -3.38 9.85 5.12
CA ASP A 66 -4.37 9.46 6.13
C ASP A 66 -5.68 8.96 5.51
N ASN A 67 -6.47 8.19 6.26
CA ASN A 67 -7.74 7.59 5.81
C ASN A 67 -8.99 8.31 6.37
N PHE A 68 -8.82 9.36 7.17
CA PHE A 68 -9.93 10.12 7.75
C PHE A 68 -10.34 11.30 6.88
#